data_AF-A0AAU7FC78-F1
#
_entry.id   AF-A0AAU7FC78-F1
#
_cell.length_a   1.000
_cell.length_b   1.000
_cell.length_c   1.000
_cell.angle_alpha   90.00
_cell.angle_beta   90.00
_cell.angle_gamma   90.00
#
_symmetry.space_group_name_H-M   'P 1'
#
loop_
_entity.id
_entity.type
_entity.pdbx_description
1 polymer ?
#
loop_
_entity_poly.entity_id
_entity_poly.type
_entity_poly.pdbx_seq_one_letter_code
_entity_poly.pdbx_strand_id
1 'polypeptide(L)' 'MSDQAPVVSPQPCPKCGAPAEQHKAGSNRFWVQCSKLGKNGNCSAISQQGSNKKEAIANWNKLK' A
#
# COMPACT_ATOMS: atom_id res chain seq x y z
N MET A 1 8.36 23.90 8.79
CA MET A 1 7.52 23.69 7.59
C MET A 1 7.82 22.28 7.09
N SER A 2 6.77 21.53 6.78
CA SER A 2 6.67 20.08 6.78
C SER A 2 7.81 19.33 6.08
N ASP A 3 8.50 18.49 6.84
CA ASP A 3 9.51 17.54 6.38
C ASP A 3 8.86 16.52 5.44
N GLN A 4 9.04 16.73 4.14
CA GLN A 4 8.65 15.78 3.12
C GLN A 4 9.73 14.70 3.05
N ALA A 5 9.80 13.87 4.09
CA ALA A 5 10.60 12.65 4.09
C ALA A 5 10.27 11.86 2.82
N PRO A 6 11.27 11.26 2.15
CA PRO A 6 11.08 10.55 0.90
C PRO A 6 9.96 9.54 1.07
N VAL A 7 9.08 9.44 0.06
CA VAL A 7 7.84 8.64 0.05
C VAL A 7 8.16 7.14 0.25
N VAL A 8 8.41 6.72 1.50
CA VAL A 8 8.74 5.33 1.90
C VAL A 8 7.57 4.70 2.67
N SER A 9 6.52 5.47 2.94
CA SER A 9 5.32 5.01 3.64
C SER A 9 4.12 5.01 2.68
N PRO A 10 3.35 3.90 2.60
CA PRO A 10 2.13 3.85 1.81
C PRO A 10 1.08 4.79 2.40
N GLN A 11 0.36 5.49 1.52
CA GLN A 11 -0.78 6.32 1.92
C GLN A 11 -1.92 5.46 2.51
N PRO A 12 -2.89 6.03 3.24
CA PRO A 12 -4.06 5.27 3.72
C PRO A 12 -4.91 4.67 2.57
N CYS A 13 -5.72 3.62 2.84
CA CYS A 13 -6.63 3.01 1.83
C CYS A 13 -7.50 4.10 1.20
N PRO A 14 -7.47 4.28 -0.14
CA PRO A 14 -8.27 5.32 -0.80
C PRO A 14 -9.78 5.08 -0.67
N LYS A 15 -10.21 3.85 -0.36
CA LYS A 15 -11.62 3.50 -0.16
C LYS A 15 -12.14 3.72 1.26
N CYS A 16 -11.33 3.55 2.29
CA CYS A 16 -11.82 3.55 3.68
C CYS A 16 -10.96 4.32 4.68
N GLY A 17 -9.84 4.90 4.26
CA GLY A 17 -8.92 5.65 5.12
C GLY A 17 -8.15 4.80 6.13
N ALA A 18 -8.32 3.48 6.16
CA ALA A 18 -7.56 2.60 7.04
C ALA A 18 -6.07 2.55 6.65
N PRO A 19 -5.17 2.22 7.59
CA PRO A 19 -3.75 2.12 7.28
C PRO A 19 -3.49 1.03 6.24
N ALA A 20 -2.46 1.26 5.42
CA ALA A 20 -2.00 0.34 4.39
C ALA A 20 -0.84 -0.52 4.92
N GLU A 21 -0.90 -1.82 4.63
CA GLU A 21 0.09 -2.82 5.02
C GLU A 21 0.93 -3.24 3.82
N GLN A 22 2.24 -3.27 4.02
CA GLN A 22 3.19 -3.75 3.02
C GLN A 22 3.38 -5.25 3.17
N HIS A 23 3.20 -5.98 2.08
CA HIS A 23 3.42 -7.41 2.03
C HIS A 23 4.54 -7.76 1.05
N LYS A 24 5.20 -8.88 1.34
CA LYS A 24 6.23 -9.47 0.50
C LYS A 24 5.94 -10.96 0.36
N ALA A 25 6.04 -11.48 -0.85
CA ALA A 25 6.10 -12.92 -1.11
C ALA A 25 7.33 -13.26 -1.94
N GLY A 26 8.00 -14.35 -1.57
CA GLY A 26 9.24 -14.77 -2.21
C GLY A 26 10.33 -13.70 -2.14
N SER A 27 11.21 -13.67 -3.15
CA SER A 27 12.34 -12.74 -3.17
C SER A 27 11.98 -11.35 -3.71
N ASN A 28 11.13 -11.31 -4.77
CA ASN A 28 10.94 -10.13 -5.62
C ASN A 28 9.47 -9.71 -5.79
N ARG A 29 8.52 -10.22 -5.00
CA ARG A 29 7.12 -9.77 -5.08
C ARG A 29 6.78 -8.96 -3.85
N PHE A 30 6.44 -7.70 -4.07
CA PHE A 30 6.00 -6.77 -3.03
C PHE A 30 4.67 -6.17 -3.43
N TRP A 31 3.74 -6.02 -2.51
CA TRP A 31 2.50 -5.29 -2.75
C TRP A 31 2.07 -4.58 -1.48
N VAL A 32 1.16 -3.64 -1.62
CA VAL A 32 0.54 -2.97 -0.48
C VAL A 32 -0.95 -3.28 -0.54
N GLN A 33 -1.55 -3.56 0.61
CA GLN A 33 -2.99 -3.77 0.72
C GLN A 33 -3.55 -3.03 1.91
N CYS A 34 -4.86 -2.87 1.97
CA CYS A 34 -5.49 -2.33 3.17
C CYS A 34 -5.35 -3.28 4.36
N SER A 35 -5.05 -2.75 5.55
CA SER A 35 -5.05 -3.52 6.82
C SER A 35 -6.40 -4.17 7.16
N LYS A 36 -7.48 -3.62 6.60
CA LYS A 36 -8.85 -4.14 6.72
C LYS A 36 -9.29 -4.95 5.50
N LEU A 37 -8.37 -5.33 4.60
CA LEU A 37 -8.66 -6.20 3.47
C LEU A 37 -9.35 -7.49 3.98
N GLY A 38 -10.60 -7.70 3.57
CA GLY A 38 -11.38 -8.89 3.93
C GLY A 38 -11.85 -8.99 5.40
N LYS A 39 -11.42 -8.11 6.32
CA LYS A 39 -11.79 -8.21 7.75
C LYS A 39 -13.23 -7.76 8.05
N ASN A 40 -13.70 -6.67 7.42
CA ASN A 40 -15.03 -6.11 7.69
C ASN A 40 -15.84 -5.85 6.39
N GLY A 41 -15.51 -6.50 5.27
CA GLY A 41 -16.22 -6.32 3.98
C GLY A 41 -16.06 -4.96 3.29
N ASN A 42 -15.51 -3.93 3.94
CA ASN A 42 -15.57 -2.55 3.44
C ASN A 42 -14.35 -2.04 2.63
N CYS A 43 -13.19 -2.71 2.62
CA CYS A 43 -12.09 -2.30 1.73
C CYS A 43 -11.49 -3.53 1.04
N SER A 44 -11.50 -3.49 -0.29
CA SER A 44 -10.88 -4.45 -1.21
C SER A 44 -9.64 -3.89 -1.90
N ALA A 45 -9.06 -2.81 -1.35
CA ALA A 45 -7.93 -2.13 -1.97
C ALA A 45 -6.64 -2.92 -1.78
N ILE A 46 -6.00 -3.24 -2.91
CA ILE A 46 -4.71 -3.90 -3.04
C ILE A 46 -3.99 -3.28 -4.24
N SER A 47 -2.70 -2.97 -4.12
CA SER A 47 -1.88 -2.46 -5.22
C SER A 47 -1.48 -3.56 -6.18
N GLN A 48 -1.04 -3.14 -7.36
CA GLN A 48 -0.24 -4.01 -8.21
C GLN A 48 1.05 -4.41 -7.50
N GLN A 49 1.51 -5.62 -7.83
CA GLN A 49 2.78 -6.15 -7.34
C GLN A 49 3.93 -5.37 -7.97
N GLY A 50 4.91 -4.97 -7.17
CA GLY A 50 6.18 -4.42 -7.61
C GLY A 50 7.32 -5.43 -7.39
N SER A 51 8.42 -5.21 -8.08
CA SER A 51 9.67 -5.96 -7.92
C SER A 51 10.41 -5.63 -6.62
N ASN A 52 10.08 -4.49 -6.00
CA ASN A 52 10.69 -3.97 -4.78
C ASN A 52 9.68 -3.17 -3.94
N LYS A 53 10.03 -2.89 -2.66
CA LYS A 53 9.15 -2.16 -1.73
C LYS A 53 8.73 -0.77 -2.24
N LYS A 54 9.66 -0.01 -2.84
CA LYS A 54 9.40 1.35 -3.31
C LYS A 54 8.39 1.35 -4.46
N GLU A 55 8.54 0.41 -5.38
CA GLU A 55 7.61 0.23 -6.50
C GLU A 55 6.22 -0.18 -6.03
N ALA A 56 6.11 -1.10 -5.07
CA ALA A 56 4.83 -1.49 -4.49
C ALA A 56 4.11 -0.30 -3.83
N ILE A 57 4.84 0.55 -3.08
CA ILE A 57 4.31 1.77 -2.47
C ILE A 57 3.91 2.79 -3.54
N ALA A 58 4.72 2.96 -4.59
CA ALA A 58 4.38 3.85 -5.70
C ALA A 58 3.10 3.39 -6.42
N ASN A 59 2.96 2.08 -6.68
CA ASN A 59 1.76 1.50 -7.27
C ASN A 59 0.53 1.69 -6.39
N TRP A 60 0.69 1.63 -5.07
CA TRP A 60 -0.38 1.90 -4.11
C TRP A 60 -0.80 3.37 -4.08
N ASN A 61 0.17 4.28 -4.04
CA ASN A 61 -0.12 5.72 -4.00
C ASN A 61 -0.77 6.22 -5.31
N LYS A 62 -0.61 5.47 -6.41
CA LYS A 62 -1.31 5.69 -7.69
C LYS A 62 -2.75 5.19 -7.73
N LEU A 63 -3.23 4.45 -6.72
CA LEU A 63 -4.63 3.98 -6.65
C LEU A 63 -5.62 5.09 -6.26
N LYS A 64 -5.13 6.30 -5.99
CA LYS A 64 -5.96 7.46 -5.61
C LYS A 64 -6.56 8.13 -6.84
#